data_AF-A0A2S7PLF6-F1
#
_entry.id   AF-A0A2S7PLF6-F1
#
_cell.length_a   1.000
_cell.length_b   1.000
_cell.length_c   1.000
_cell.angle_alpha   90.00
_cell.angle_beta   90.00
_cell.angle_gamma   90.00
#
_symmetry.space_group_name_H-M   'P 1'
#
loop_
_entity.id
_entity.type
_entity.pdbx_description
1 polymer ?
#
loop_
_entity_poly.entity_id
_entity_poly.type
_entity_poly.pdbx_seq_one_letter_code
_entity_poly.pdbx_strand_id
1 'polypeptide(L)'
;MFLLVSNSSARTIAVLDRAADIDAAAKAIVTARFSFNGTSPYSPDLVIVNEFIKNEFTEACSRYAGKLFRKNSVRPQNNDCIKTARALREAEEKGQISMFGSGSFKIVDVLDRSDLLALYTFSDAATAKFLSQHFNALTSYANHIPSHLLVGPAAPVSPLAPPVRHKYSIEMFSSPRPQYTTSACAKDDVALVDSILAGFYEPARQQTALQKLDATMGGKQGRVLQPKKIQPMGDQLGFFEQGILLGLGSVLAFAVSTVGISIWAWKRML
;
A
#
# COMPACT_ATOMS: atom_id res chain seq x y z
N MET A 1 5.46 -7.07 20.70
CA MET A 1 4.66 -6.21 19.81
C MET A 1 5.64 -5.48 18.92
N PHE A 2 5.72 -5.83 17.64
CA PHE A 2 6.61 -5.14 16.70
C PHE A 2 5.93 -3.85 16.27
N LEU A 3 6.60 -2.72 16.46
CA LEU A 3 6.09 -1.42 16.04
C LEU A 3 6.52 -1.19 14.59
N LEU A 4 5.55 -1.09 13.68
CA LEU A 4 5.81 -0.80 12.27
C LEU A 4 6.00 0.71 12.10
N VAL A 5 7.23 1.13 11.81
CA VAL A 5 7.57 2.53 11.53
C VAL A 5 7.84 2.68 10.04
N SER A 6 7.17 3.63 9.39
CA SER A 6 7.46 4.00 8.00
C SER A 6 8.21 5.33 7.93
N ASN A 7 9.30 5.39 7.16
CA ASN A 7 10.00 6.64 6.89
C ASN A 7 9.38 7.33 5.67
N SER A 8 8.42 8.23 5.88
CA SER A 8 7.78 8.99 4.80
C SER A 8 8.64 10.12 4.23
N SER A 9 9.74 10.48 4.91
CA SER A 9 10.66 11.54 4.48
C SER A 9 11.83 11.01 3.65
N ALA A 10 11.96 9.69 3.50
CA ALA A 10 12.98 9.06 2.68
C ALA A 10 12.78 9.43 1.20
N ARG A 11 13.91 9.59 0.49
CA ARG A 11 13.93 10.06 -0.90
C ARG A 11 13.78 8.91 -1.88
N THR A 12 13.16 9.21 -3.02
CA THR A 12 13.04 8.32 -4.15
C THR A 12 13.76 8.92 -5.36
N ILE A 13 14.64 8.15 -6.00
CA ILE A 13 15.50 8.62 -7.10
C ILE A 13 15.24 7.79 -8.35
N ALA A 14 15.28 8.45 -9.51
CA ALA A 14 15.32 7.80 -10.82
C ALA A 14 16.66 8.06 -11.51
N VAL A 15 17.28 7.04 -12.09
CA VAL A 15 18.54 7.13 -12.83
C VAL A 15 18.31 6.65 -14.26
N LEU A 16 18.71 7.45 -15.25
CA LEU A 16 18.62 7.13 -16.66
C LEU A 16 20.02 7.04 -17.27
N ASP A 17 20.34 5.89 -17.82
CA ASP A 17 21.56 5.64 -18.57
C ASP A 17 21.37 5.86 -20.08
N ARG A 18 22.47 5.93 -20.85
CA ARG A 18 22.46 6.11 -22.32
C ARG A 18 21.64 5.07 -23.07
N ALA A 19 21.51 3.86 -22.52
CA ALA A 19 20.78 2.75 -23.13
C ALA A 19 19.30 2.69 -22.70
N ALA A 20 18.82 3.71 -21.98
CA ALA A 20 17.43 3.78 -21.57
C ALA A 20 16.49 3.97 -22.76
N ASP A 21 15.33 3.33 -22.70
CA ASP A 21 14.18 3.73 -23.53
C ASP A 21 13.63 5.06 -23.01
N ILE A 22 13.94 6.14 -23.73
CA ILE A 22 13.63 7.52 -23.35
C ILE A 22 12.11 7.74 -23.27
N ASP A 23 11.35 7.17 -24.19
CA ASP A 23 9.90 7.34 -24.25
C ASP A 23 9.21 6.62 -23.09
N ALA A 24 9.60 5.37 -22.85
CA ALA A 24 9.08 4.59 -21.73
C ALA A 24 9.46 5.22 -20.38
N ALA A 25 10.70 5.68 -20.23
CA ALA A 25 11.19 6.33 -19.02
C ALA A 25 10.47 7.66 -18.76
N ALA A 26 10.38 8.53 -19.77
CA ALA A 26 9.69 9.81 -19.65
C ALA A 26 8.22 9.61 -19.30
N LYS A 27 7.53 8.69 -19.98
CA LYS A 27 6.14 8.37 -19.67
C LYS A 27 5.98 7.88 -18.23
N ALA A 28 6.83 6.96 -17.77
CA ALA A 28 6.75 6.40 -16.43
C ALA A 28 7.01 7.45 -15.35
N ILE A 29 8.08 8.24 -15.48
CA ILE A 29 8.49 9.26 -14.50
C ILE A 29 7.45 10.38 -14.42
N VAL A 30 7.03 10.90 -15.57
CA VAL A 30 6.02 11.97 -15.65
C VAL A 30 4.69 11.48 -15.07
N THR A 31 4.24 10.28 -15.45
CA THR A 31 3.01 9.70 -14.87
C THR A 31 3.16 9.55 -13.36
N ALA A 32 4.27 8.97 -12.89
CA ALA A 32 4.50 8.75 -11.46
C ALA A 32 4.48 10.05 -10.65
N ARG A 33 5.01 11.15 -11.19
CA ARG A 33 4.99 12.45 -10.52
C ARG A 33 3.65 13.15 -10.59
N PHE A 34 2.97 13.13 -11.74
CA PHE A 34 1.74 13.89 -11.89
C PHE A 34 0.47 13.13 -11.45
N SER A 35 0.50 11.80 -11.30
CA SER A 35 -0.69 11.01 -10.92
C SER A 35 -1.30 11.40 -9.56
N PHE A 36 -0.49 11.84 -8.60
CA PHE A 36 -0.94 12.22 -7.26
C PHE A 36 -0.39 13.59 -6.85
N ASN A 37 -0.30 14.53 -7.78
CA ASN A 37 0.27 15.87 -7.57
C ASN A 37 1.66 15.85 -6.89
N GLY A 38 2.46 14.81 -7.13
CA GLY A 38 3.78 14.64 -6.51
C GLY A 38 3.78 14.36 -5.00
N THR A 39 2.61 14.12 -4.39
CA THR A 39 2.47 13.88 -2.94
C THR A 39 2.83 12.46 -2.50
N SER A 40 3.02 11.56 -3.46
CA SER A 40 3.37 10.18 -3.17
C SER A 40 4.84 10.07 -2.73
N PRO A 41 5.14 9.35 -1.62
CA PRO A 41 6.51 9.15 -1.16
C PRO A 41 7.36 8.35 -2.16
N TYR A 42 6.71 7.49 -2.96
CA TYR A 42 7.35 6.68 -3.99
C TYR A 42 7.48 7.40 -5.34
N SER A 43 7.00 8.63 -5.45
CA SER A 43 7.20 9.39 -6.69
C SER A 43 8.62 9.96 -6.72
N PRO A 44 9.33 9.87 -7.85
CA PRO A 44 10.74 10.26 -7.92
C PRO A 44 10.95 11.76 -7.69
N ASP A 45 11.66 12.12 -6.63
CA ASP A 45 11.96 13.51 -6.30
C ASP A 45 13.16 14.06 -7.08
N LEU A 46 14.10 13.17 -7.42
CA LEU A 46 15.32 13.49 -8.17
C LEU A 46 15.43 12.53 -9.36
N VAL A 47 15.72 13.11 -10.53
CA VAL A 47 15.96 12.35 -11.75
C VAL A 47 17.36 12.67 -12.25
N ILE A 48 18.24 11.66 -12.25
CA ILE A 48 19.61 11.74 -12.75
C ILE A 48 19.60 11.23 -14.18
N VAL A 49 20.02 12.07 -15.12
CA VAL A 49 19.96 11.77 -16.55
C VAL A 49 21.36 11.83 -17.13
N ASN A 50 21.75 10.78 -17.84
CA ASN A 50 22.98 10.77 -18.61
C ASN A 50 22.96 11.88 -19.68
N GLU A 51 24.07 12.60 -19.85
CA GLU A 51 24.17 13.78 -20.72
C GLU A 51 23.77 13.51 -22.17
N PHE A 52 24.09 12.32 -22.69
CA PHE A 52 23.83 11.94 -24.08
C PHE A 52 22.33 11.92 -24.42
N ILE A 53 21.48 11.58 -23.45
CA ILE A 53 20.02 11.49 -23.63
C ILE A 53 19.27 12.66 -23.01
N LYS A 54 19.99 13.64 -22.44
CA LYS A 54 19.39 14.75 -21.68
C LYS A 54 18.38 15.54 -22.51
N ASN A 55 18.76 15.96 -23.72
CA ASN A 55 17.92 16.81 -24.57
C ASN A 55 16.66 16.06 -25.01
N GLU A 56 16.82 14.85 -25.54
CA GLU A 56 15.72 13.99 -25.98
C GLU A 56 14.77 13.66 -24.83
N PHE A 57 15.31 13.35 -23.65
CA PHE A 57 14.52 13.09 -22.46
C PHE A 57 13.72 14.32 -22.00
N THR A 58 14.32 15.51 -22.01
CA THR A 58 13.61 16.75 -21.63
C THR A 58 12.46 17.08 -22.59
N GLU A 59 12.65 16.81 -23.88
CA GLU A 59 11.61 16.97 -24.89
C GLU A 59 10.48 15.95 -24.68
N ALA A 60 10.81 14.68 -24.50
CA ALA A 60 9.85 13.61 -24.21
C ALA A 60 9.03 13.94 -22.94
N CYS A 61 9.69 14.39 -21.88
CA CYS A 61 9.03 14.81 -20.65
C CYS A 61 8.05 15.96 -20.88
N SER A 62 8.44 16.97 -21.67
CA SER A 62 7.58 18.11 -22.01
C SER A 62 6.34 17.67 -22.79
N ARG A 63 6.49 16.74 -23.74
CA ARG A 63 5.39 16.15 -24.51
C ARG A 63 4.41 15.38 -23.61
N TYR A 64 4.89 14.50 -22.73
CA TYR A 64 4.05 13.73 -21.83
C TYR A 64 3.39 14.60 -20.74
N ALA A 65 4.12 15.57 -20.19
CA ALA A 65 3.59 16.52 -19.21
C ALA A 65 2.44 17.33 -19.82
N GLY A 66 2.64 17.91 -21.01
CA GLY A 66 1.58 18.63 -21.72
C GLY A 66 0.33 17.78 -21.98
N LYS A 67 0.51 16.48 -22.29
CA LYS A 67 -0.61 15.54 -22.47
C LYS A 67 -1.38 15.27 -21.17
N LEU A 68 -0.71 15.21 -20.03
CA LEU A 68 -1.35 15.02 -18.72
C LEU A 68 -2.06 16.29 -18.22
N PHE A 69 -1.44 17.47 -18.38
CA PHE A 69 -2.03 18.75 -17.98
C PHE A 69 -3.27 19.13 -18.81
N ARG A 70 -3.32 18.73 -20.08
CA ARG A 70 -4.53 18.89 -20.90
C ARG A 70 -5.69 18.02 -20.43
N LYS A 71 -5.41 16.89 -19.77
CA LYS A 71 -6.43 15.99 -19.20
C LYS A 71 -6.88 16.41 -17.81
N ASN A 72 -5.98 16.95 -16.98
CA ASN A 72 -6.24 17.32 -15.60
C ASN A 72 -6.00 18.83 -15.42
N SER A 73 -7.06 19.61 -15.17
CA SER A 73 -6.97 21.04 -14.85
C SER A 73 -6.41 21.28 -13.44
N VAL A 74 -5.14 20.93 -13.21
CA VAL A 74 -4.46 21.18 -11.93
C VAL A 74 -3.45 22.30 -12.15
N ARG A 75 -3.70 23.43 -11.49
CA ARG A 75 -2.77 24.57 -11.45
C ARG A 75 -1.55 24.18 -10.59
N PRO A 76 -0.31 24.44 -11.05
CA PRO A 76 0.86 24.28 -10.19
C PRO A 76 0.81 25.32 -9.07
N GLN A 77 0.92 24.88 -7.81
CA GLN A 77 1.12 25.80 -6.69
C GLN A 77 2.58 26.29 -6.72
N ASN A 78 2.74 27.59 -6.96
CA ASN A 78 4.02 28.30 -7.10
C ASN A 78 4.93 28.24 -5.83
N ASN A 79 4.43 27.68 -4.73
CA ASN A 79 5.09 27.68 -3.44
C ASN A 79 6.20 26.63 -3.29
N ASP A 80 6.22 25.58 -4.12
CA ASP A 80 7.15 24.45 -3.95
C ASP A 80 8.53 24.69 -4.60
N CYS A 81 8.61 25.48 -5.67
CA CYS A 81 9.87 25.86 -6.32
C CYS A 81 10.77 26.70 -5.39
N ILE A 82 10.16 27.58 -4.60
CA ILE A 82 10.86 28.41 -3.62
C ILE A 82 11.37 27.56 -2.44
N LYS A 83 10.58 26.56 -2.01
CA LYS A 83 10.97 25.64 -0.94
C LYS A 83 12.13 24.74 -1.33
N THR A 84 12.13 24.16 -2.53
CA THR A 84 13.23 23.33 -3.01
C THR A 84 14.51 24.13 -3.23
N ALA A 85 14.41 25.35 -3.77
CA ALA A 85 15.56 26.24 -3.90
C ALA A 85 16.18 26.61 -2.53
N ARG A 86 15.35 26.83 -1.50
CA ARG A 86 15.81 27.09 -0.13
C ARG A 86 16.43 25.85 0.52
N ALA A 87 15.81 24.69 0.37
CA ALA A 87 16.32 23.42 0.91
C ALA A 87 17.69 23.04 0.31
N LEU A 88 17.92 23.34 -0.97
CA LEU A 88 19.22 23.11 -1.62
C LEU A 88 20.30 24.03 -1.03
N ARG A 89 19.99 25.32 -0.80
CA ARG A 89 20.94 26.25 -0.17
C ARG A 89 21.26 25.84 1.28
N GLU A 90 20.26 25.41 2.02
CA GLU A 90 20.44 24.93 3.39
C GLU A 90 21.28 23.64 3.46
N ALA A 91 21.12 22.73 2.49
CA ALA A 91 21.92 21.51 2.40
C ALA A 91 23.38 21.80 1.99
N GLU A 92 23.61 22.82 1.16
CA GLU A 92 24.95 23.31 0.81
C GLU A 92 25.64 23.95 2.03
N GLU A 93 24.93 24.79 2.78
CA GLU A 93 25.42 25.37 4.04
C GLU A 93 25.76 24.32 5.10
N LYS A 94 25.00 23.21 5.12
CA LYS A 94 25.27 22.05 5.99
C LYS A 94 26.42 21.15 5.49
N GLY A 95 27.04 21.47 4.35
CA GLY A 95 28.11 20.67 3.74
C GLY A 95 27.67 19.27 3.28
N GLN A 96 26.36 19.05 3.12
CA GLN A 96 25.80 17.76 2.72
C GLN A 96 25.82 17.56 1.20
N ILE A 97 25.90 18.67 0.46
CA ILE A 97 25.99 18.71 -0.99
C ILE A 97 27.04 19.74 -1.41
N SER A 98 27.81 19.46 -2.46
CA SER A 98 28.59 20.48 -3.16
C SER A 98 27.85 20.89 -4.43
N MET A 99 27.67 22.20 -4.63
CA MET A 99 26.92 22.73 -5.78
C MET A 99 27.87 23.20 -6.88
N PHE A 100 27.79 22.59 -8.06
CA PHE A 100 28.44 23.08 -9.29
C PHE A 100 27.40 23.25 -10.41
N GLY A 101 27.26 24.45 -10.98
CA GLY A 101 26.42 24.67 -12.18
C GLY A 101 25.74 26.04 -12.30
N SER A 102 25.48 26.45 -13.55
CA SER A 102 24.75 27.67 -13.94
C SER A 102 23.24 27.40 -14.08
N GLY A 103 22.41 28.45 -13.98
CA GLY A 103 20.97 28.46 -13.62
C GLY A 103 19.98 27.53 -14.36
N SER A 104 20.40 26.72 -15.32
CA SER A 104 19.59 25.71 -16.03
C SER A 104 19.82 24.26 -15.58
N PHE A 105 20.92 23.95 -14.87
CA PHE A 105 21.14 22.62 -14.28
C PHE A 105 22.04 22.73 -13.03
N LYS A 106 21.77 21.90 -12.02
CA LYS A 106 22.55 21.84 -10.78
C LYS A 106 23.16 20.46 -10.66
N ILE A 107 24.48 20.38 -10.55
CA ILE A 107 25.21 19.16 -10.22
C ILE A 107 25.37 19.15 -8.72
N VAL A 108 24.96 18.03 -8.11
CA VAL A 108 24.94 17.82 -6.67
C VAL A 108 25.78 16.57 -6.39
N ASP A 109 26.90 16.74 -5.70
CA ASP A 109 27.67 15.62 -5.18
C ASP A 109 26.98 15.06 -3.94
N VAL A 110 26.68 13.75 -3.94
CA VAL A 110 25.93 13.10 -2.86
C VAL A 110 26.93 12.55 -1.85
N LEU A 111 27.16 13.32 -0.79
CA LEU A 111 28.16 13.01 0.24
C LEU A 111 27.61 12.06 1.32
N ASP A 112 26.29 12.00 1.51
CA ASP A 112 25.64 11.15 2.51
C ASP A 112 24.77 10.06 1.87
N ARG A 113 25.07 8.80 2.21
CA ARG A 113 24.39 7.60 1.67
C ARG A 113 23.15 7.28 2.48
N SER A 114 22.21 8.23 2.54
CA SER A 114 20.92 7.99 3.19
C SER A 114 20.15 6.84 2.52
N ASP A 115 19.46 6.03 3.33
CA ASP A 115 18.61 4.93 2.84
C ASP A 115 17.52 5.50 1.92
N LEU A 116 17.57 5.13 0.64
CA LEU A 116 16.55 5.52 -0.32
C LEU A 116 15.29 4.68 -0.12
N LEU A 117 14.12 5.32 -0.25
CA LEU A 117 12.86 4.59 -0.18
C LEU A 117 12.69 3.70 -1.41
N ALA A 118 12.98 4.25 -2.59
CA ALA A 118 12.97 3.50 -3.84
C ALA A 118 14.01 4.03 -4.83
N LEU A 119 14.55 3.12 -5.63
CA LEU A 119 15.44 3.41 -6.75
C LEU A 119 14.80 2.93 -8.05
N TYR A 120 14.58 3.84 -8.99
CA TYR A 120 14.14 3.50 -10.34
C TYR A 120 15.34 3.61 -11.30
N THR A 121 15.69 2.52 -11.96
CA THR A 121 16.78 2.50 -12.94
C THR A 121 16.19 2.31 -14.33
N PHE A 122 16.57 3.15 -15.28
CA PHE A 122 16.23 3.01 -16.69
C PHE A 122 17.53 2.82 -17.46
N SER A 123 17.81 1.59 -17.89
CA SER A 123 19.08 1.21 -18.51
C SER A 123 19.00 -0.21 -19.08
N ASP A 124 20.12 -0.68 -19.65
CA ASP A 124 20.32 -2.11 -19.89
C ASP A 124 20.21 -2.94 -18.59
N ALA A 125 19.87 -4.22 -18.73
CA ALA A 125 19.69 -5.13 -17.61
C ALA A 125 20.95 -5.31 -16.76
N ALA A 126 22.14 -5.30 -17.38
CA ALA A 126 23.41 -5.41 -16.64
C ALA A 126 23.67 -4.16 -15.78
N THR A 127 23.49 -2.97 -16.36
CA THR A 127 23.64 -1.69 -15.64
C THR A 127 22.62 -1.56 -14.53
N ALA A 128 21.35 -1.90 -14.80
CA ALA A 128 20.28 -1.82 -13.80
C ALA A 128 20.60 -2.71 -12.59
N LYS A 129 21.04 -3.95 -12.84
CA LYS A 129 21.47 -4.87 -11.78
C LYS A 129 22.65 -4.32 -10.98
N PHE A 130 23.66 -3.78 -11.65
CA PHE A 130 24.83 -3.19 -10.99
C PHE A 130 24.43 -2.02 -10.08
N LEU A 131 23.63 -1.09 -10.59
CA LEU A 131 23.16 0.07 -9.82
C LEU A 131 22.30 -0.37 -8.63
N SER A 132 21.36 -1.29 -8.82
CA SER A 132 20.52 -1.81 -7.73
C SER A 132 21.32 -2.48 -6.61
N GLN A 133 22.50 -3.04 -6.89
CA GLN A 133 23.38 -3.64 -5.87
C GLN A 133 24.24 -2.61 -5.13
N HIS A 134 24.57 -1.49 -5.77
CA HIS A 134 25.48 -0.48 -5.22
C HIS A 134 24.76 0.67 -4.52
N PHE A 135 23.51 0.94 -4.90
CA PHE A 135 22.68 1.93 -4.24
C PHE A 135 21.94 1.29 -3.06
N ASN A 136 22.05 1.91 -1.90
CA ASN A 136 21.31 1.51 -0.71
C ASN A 136 19.87 2.03 -0.80
N ALA A 137 18.96 1.18 -1.29
CA ALA A 137 17.54 1.47 -1.41
C ALA A 137 16.70 0.31 -0.88
N LEU A 138 15.60 0.63 -0.19
CA LEU A 138 14.67 -0.37 0.36
C LEU A 138 14.03 -1.22 -0.75
N THR A 139 13.76 -0.62 -1.90
CA THR A 139 13.27 -1.32 -3.08
C THR A 139 13.88 -0.71 -4.34
N SER A 140 14.17 -1.54 -5.34
CA SER A 140 14.64 -1.06 -6.64
C SER A 140 13.84 -1.70 -7.77
N TYR A 141 13.56 -0.91 -8.80
CA TYR A 141 12.86 -1.34 -10.00
C TYR A 141 13.68 -0.98 -11.23
N ALA A 142 13.73 -1.89 -12.18
CA ALA A 142 14.37 -1.69 -13.47
C ALA A 142 13.32 -1.45 -14.55
N ASN A 143 13.53 -0.41 -15.36
CA ASN A 143 12.79 -0.04 -16.56
C ASN A 143 11.27 0.17 -16.36
N HIS A 144 10.81 0.34 -15.12
CA HIS A 144 9.39 0.49 -14.81
C HIS A 144 9.14 1.14 -13.45
N ILE A 145 8.04 1.90 -13.33
CA ILE A 145 7.54 2.44 -12.06
C ILE A 145 6.15 1.89 -11.80
N PRO A 146 5.99 0.99 -10.80
CA PRO A 146 4.69 0.41 -10.49
C PRO A 146 3.72 1.43 -9.87
N SER A 147 2.57 1.59 -10.51
CA SER A 147 1.51 2.52 -10.06
C SER A 147 0.94 2.20 -8.67
N HIS A 148 0.91 0.92 -8.29
CA HIS A 148 0.39 0.50 -6.99
C HIS A 148 1.25 0.98 -5.80
N LEU A 149 2.54 1.23 -6.00
CA LEU A 149 3.40 1.80 -4.95
C LEU A 149 3.13 3.28 -4.73
N LEU A 150 2.71 3.98 -5.79
CA LEU A 150 2.45 5.41 -5.73
C LEU A 150 1.27 5.75 -4.81
N VAL A 151 0.43 4.77 -4.47
CA VAL A 151 -0.74 4.96 -3.61
C VAL A 151 -0.42 4.53 -2.18
N GLY A 152 -0.62 5.42 -1.22
CA GLY A 152 -0.54 5.14 0.22
C GLY A 152 0.85 5.40 0.84
N PRO A 153 1.02 5.06 2.13
CA PRO A 153 2.22 5.41 2.90
C PRO A 153 3.47 4.67 2.40
N ALA A 154 4.64 5.16 2.81
CA ALA A 154 5.93 4.49 2.63
C ALA A 154 5.91 3.11 3.31
N ALA A 155 6.59 2.13 2.70
CA ALA A 155 6.74 0.82 3.30
C ALA A 155 7.44 0.94 4.66
N PRO A 156 7.05 0.10 5.63
CA PRO A 156 7.66 0.12 6.96
C PRO A 156 9.10 -0.36 6.88
N VAL A 157 9.95 0.22 7.73
CA VAL A 157 11.30 -0.29 7.99
C VAL A 157 11.13 -1.55 8.83
N SER A 158 11.29 -2.72 8.21
CA SER A 158 11.14 -4.02 8.85
C SER A 158 12.28 -4.92 8.43
N PRO A 159 12.79 -5.79 9.33
CA PRO A 159 13.73 -6.85 8.95
C PRO A 159 13.10 -7.92 8.05
N LEU A 160 11.76 -7.96 7.95
CA LEU A 160 11.04 -8.84 7.04
C LEU A 160 11.07 -8.27 5.63
N ALA A 161 11.42 -9.11 4.66
CA ALA A 161 11.39 -8.72 3.25
C ALA A 161 9.96 -8.33 2.83
N PRO A 162 9.78 -7.19 2.14
CA PRO A 162 8.47 -6.79 1.63
C PRO A 162 8.01 -7.76 0.53
N PRO A 163 6.71 -8.11 0.47
CA PRO A 163 6.19 -9.00 -0.56
C PRO A 163 6.19 -8.34 -1.95
N VAL A 164 6.27 -9.16 -3.01
CA VAL A 164 6.47 -8.71 -4.41
C VAL A 164 5.44 -7.69 -4.92
N ARG A 165 4.20 -7.72 -4.40
CA ARG A 165 3.08 -6.89 -4.90
C ARG A 165 2.48 -5.94 -3.86
N HIS A 166 2.89 -6.05 -2.59
CA HIS A 166 2.28 -5.31 -1.50
C HIS A 166 3.36 -4.72 -0.60
N LYS A 167 3.04 -3.61 0.06
CA LYS A 167 3.96 -2.94 0.98
C LYS A 167 4.05 -3.62 2.34
N TYR A 168 3.06 -4.44 2.66
CA TYR A 168 2.95 -5.13 3.94
C TYR A 168 2.73 -6.61 3.72
N SER A 169 3.40 -7.44 4.52
CA SER A 169 3.10 -8.86 4.64
C SER A 169 2.17 -9.11 5.82
N ILE A 170 1.48 -10.25 5.80
CA ILE A 170 0.61 -10.67 6.92
C ILE A 170 1.45 -10.80 8.20
N GLU A 171 2.67 -11.32 8.09
CA GLU A 171 3.64 -11.48 9.19
C GLU A 171 4.00 -10.18 9.92
N MET A 172 3.83 -9.02 9.28
CA MET A 172 4.04 -7.72 9.93
C MET A 172 2.93 -7.39 10.94
N PHE A 173 1.73 -7.97 10.76
CA PHE A 173 0.54 -7.71 11.58
C PHE A 173 0.07 -8.94 12.38
N SER A 174 0.58 -10.13 12.07
CA SER A 174 0.31 -11.36 12.81
C SER A 174 1.48 -11.75 13.71
N SER A 175 1.20 -12.51 14.76
CA SER A 175 2.25 -13.18 15.55
C SER A 175 2.03 -14.70 15.44
N PRO A 176 3.06 -15.48 15.10
CA PRO A 176 2.92 -16.93 15.06
C PRO A 176 2.61 -17.43 16.47
N ARG A 177 1.52 -18.18 16.62
CA ARG A 177 1.12 -18.84 17.86
C ARG A 177 1.07 -20.35 17.63
N PRO A 178 2.23 -21.02 17.58
CA PRO A 178 2.23 -22.48 17.51
C PRO A 178 1.60 -23.02 18.80
N GLN A 179 0.50 -23.76 18.65
CA GLN A 179 -0.14 -24.45 19.75
C GLN A 179 0.02 -25.95 19.52
N TYR A 180 0.71 -26.60 20.45
CA TYR A 180 0.69 -28.05 20.52
C TYR A 180 -0.67 -28.46 21.05
N THR A 181 -1.49 -29.07 20.18
CA THR A 181 -2.68 -29.76 20.64
C THR A 181 -2.21 -31.07 21.26
N THR A 182 -2.43 -31.23 22.57
CA THR A 182 -2.41 -32.57 23.14
C THR A 182 -3.64 -33.27 22.57
N SER A 183 -3.42 -34.12 21.57
CA SER A 183 -4.43 -35.10 21.19
C SER A 183 -4.83 -35.81 22.47
N ALA A 184 -6.08 -35.62 22.91
CA ALA A 184 -6.62 -36.41 23.99
C ALA A 184 -6.42 -37.86 23.57
N CYS A 185 -5.79 -38.66 24.43
CA CYS A 185 -5.51 -40.07 24.22
C CYS A 185 -6.82 -40.87 24.18
N ALA A 186 -7.65 -40.63 23.16
CA ALA A 186 -8.56 -41.60 22.61
C ALA A 186 -7.71 -42.42 21.64
N LYS A 187 -7.12 -43.50 22.15
CA LYS A 187 -6.24 -44.42 21.41
C LYS A 187 -6.86 -44.90 20.08
N ASP A 188 -8.18 -44.79 19.95
CA ASP A 188 -8.95 -45.25 18.80
C ASP A 188 -8.99 -44.23 17.64
N ASP A 189 -8.95 -42.92 17.91
CA ASP A 189 -9.14 -41.90 16.86
C ASP A 189 -7.86 -41.65 16.04
N VAL A 190 -6.69 -41.67 16.69
CA VAL A 190 -5.41 -41.43 16.00
C VAL A 190 -5.01 -42.64 15.14
N ALA A 191 -5.23 -43.86 15.62
CA ALA A 191 -4.99 -45.08 14.85
C ALA A 191 -5.93 -45.20 13.64
N LEU A 192 -7.17 -44.71 13.78
CA LEU A 192 -8.12 -44.64 12.67
C LEU A 192 -7.65 -43.66 11.60
N VAL A 193 -7.22 -42.45 11.98
CA VAL A 193 -6.70 -41.45 11.04
C VAL A 193 -5.44 -41.94 10.33
N ASP A 194 -4.53 -42.60 11.03
CA ASP A 194 -3.30 -43.15 10.44
C ASP A 194 -3.59 -44.29 9.46
N SER A 195 -4.57 -45.17 9.79
CA SER A 195 -5.04 -46.22 8.88
C SER A 195 -5.73 -45.67 7.62
N ILE A 196 -6.40 -44.52 7.74
CA ILE A 196 -7.04 -43.82 6.64
C ILE A 196 -5.97 -43.21 5.73
N LEU A 197 -4.98 -42.50 6.29
CA LEU A 197 -3.86 -41.93 5.51
C LEU A 197 -3.06 -43.02 4.78
N ALA A 198 -2.76 -44.14 5.45
CA ALA A 198 -2.06 -45.26 4.83
C ALA A 198 -2.87 -45.89 3.68
N GLY A 199 -4.20 -45.94 3.79
CA GLY A 199 -5.09 -46.44 2.74
C GLY A 199 -5.16 -45.56 1.49
N PHE A 200 -4.79 -44.28 1.57
CA PHE A 200 -4.79 -43.35 0.43
C PHE A 200 -3.55 -43.46 -0.45
N TYR A 201 -2.45 -44.00 0.07
CA TYR A 201 -1.21 -44.19 -0.70
C TYR A 201 -1.29 -45.42 -1.65
N GLU A 202 -2.22 -46.35 -1.37
CA GLU A 202 -2.46 -47.53 -2.19
C GLU A 202 -3.63 -47.29 -3.16
N PRO A 203 -3.42 -47.21 -4.49
CA PRO A 203 -4.47 -46.80 -5.45
C PRO A 203 -5.67 -47.76 -5.49
N ALA A 204 -5.47 -49.03 -5.15
CA ALA A 204 -6.54 -50.04 -5.10
C ALA A 204 -7.46 -49.92 -3.86
N ARG A 205 -7.04 -49.21 -2.80
CA ARG A 205 -7.79 -49.09 -1.52
C ARG A 205 -8.39 -47.71 -1.28
N GLN A 206 -8.12 -46.73 -2.13
CA GLN A 206 -8.63 -45.37 -2.00
C GLN A 206 -10.16 -45.30 -1.90
N GLN A 207 -10.89 -46.10 -2.70
CA GLN A 207 -12.36 -46.10 -2.68
C GLN A 207 -12.93 -46.68 -1.37
N THR A 208 -12.28 -47.69 -0.81
CA THR A 208 -12.68 -48.29 0.48
C THR A 208 -12.28 -47.41 1.66
N ALA A 209 -11.17 -46.68 1.56
CA ALA A 209 -10.74 -45.69 2.54
C ALA A 209 -11.71 -44.50 2.60
N LEU A 210 -12.19 -44.01 1.45
CA LEU A 210 -13.22 -42.97 1.36
C LEU A 210 -14.56 -43.40 1.97
N GLN A 211 -15.03 -44.62 1.67
CA GLN A 211 -16.26 -45.16 2.26
C GLN A 211 -16.15 -45.32 3.78
N LYS A 212 -14.98 -45.72 4.29
CA LYS A 212 -14.72 -45.77 5.73
C LYS A 212 -14.74 -44.38 6.36
N LEU A 213 -14.16 -43.38 5.70
CA LEU A 213 -14.16 -41.97 6.12
C LEU A 213 -15.58 -41.39 6.23
N ASP A 214 -16.42 -41.64 5.22
CA ASP A 214 -17.83 -41.22 5.23
C ASP A 214 -18.63 -41.93 6.33
N ALA A 215 -18.33 -43.21 6.61
CA ALA A 215 -18.96 -43.96 7.68
C ALA A 215 -18.55 -43.49 9.08
N THR A 216 -17.28 -43.14 9.32
CA THR A 216 -16.82 -42.59 10.60
C THR A 216 -17.21 -41.13 10.80
N MET A 217 -17.28 -40.32 9.74
CA MET A 217 -17.85 -38.97 9.85
C MET A 217 -19.38 -39.01 10.05
N GLY A 218 -20.10 -39.97 9.47
CA GLY A 218 -21.53 -40.15 9.70
C GLY A 218 -21.88 -40.69 11.11
N GLY A 219 -20.92 -41.35 11.78
CA GLY A 219 -21.10 -41.98 13.08
C GLY A 219 -20.75 -41.06 14.25
N LYS A 220 -21.77 -40.41 14.81
CA LYS A 220 -21.78 -39.75 16.14
C LYS A 220 -20.86 -38.54 16.39
N GLN A 221 -19.84 -38.25 15.59
CA GLN A 221 -18.99 -37.03 15.76
C GLN A 221 -18.87 -36.11 14.54
N GLY A 222 -19.31 -36.50 13.34
CA GLY A 222 -19.47 -35.56 12.22
C GLY A 222 -20.79 -34.81 12.30
N ARG A 223 -21.01 -34.07 13.39
CA ARG A 223 -21.78 -32.84 13.23
C ARG A 223 -20.86 -31.89 12.47
N VAL A 224 -21.07 -31.76 11.16
CA VAL A 224 -20.86 -30.47 10.49
C VAL A 224 -21.32 -29.42 11.49
N LEU A 225 -20.45 -28.49 11.87
CA LEU A 225 -20.79 -27.40 12.78
C LEU A 225 -22.00 -26.71 12.16
N GLN A 226 -23.20 -27.14 12.52
CA GLN A 226 -24.40 -26.47 12.09
C GLN A 226 -24.25 -25.09 12.71
N PRO A 227 -24.26 -24.00 11.91
CA PRO A 227 -24.18 -22.66 12.45
C PRO A 227 -25.20 -22.61 13.57
N LYS A 228 -24.77 -22.31 14.79
CA LYS A 228 -25.57 -22.44 16.01
C LYS A 228 -26.92 -21.76 15.77
N LYS A 229 -27.91 -22.54 15.32
CA LYS A 229 -29.25 -22.07 15.06
C LYS A 229 -29.80 -21.82 16.46
N ILE A 230 -30.16 -20.56 16.70
CA ILE A 230 -30.50 -19.98 17.99
C ILE A 230 -29.26 -19.39 18.70
N GLN A 231 -28.80 -18.24 18.18
CA GLN A 231 -28.50 -17.14 19.09
C GLN A 231 -29.80 -16.87 19.88
N PRO A 232 -29.76 -16.74 21.22
CA PRO A 232 -30.95 -16.35 21.98
C PRO A 232 -31.49 -15.07 21.33
N MET A 233 -32.80 -14.98 21.11
CA MET A 233 -33.41 -13.74 20.63
C MET A 233 -32.95 -12.63 21.57
N GLY A 234 -32.04 -11.80 21.08
CA GLY A 234 -31.62 -10.62 21.80
C GLY A 234 -32.84 -9.71 21.82
N ASP A 235 -33.46 -9.57 22.99
CA ASP A 235 -34.54 -8.60 23.26
C ASP A 235 -34.03 -7.14 23.18
N GLN A 236 -32.88 -6.92 22.53
CA GLN A 236 -32.19 -5.66 22.37
C GLN A 236 -32.28 -5.26 20.91
N LEU A 237 -33.17 -4.30 20.64
CA LEU A 237 -33.19 -3.50 19.41
C LEU A 237 -31.75 -3.20 18.98
N GLY A 238 -31.41 -3.55 17.74
CA GLY A 238 -30.05 -3.39 17.23
C GLY A 238 -29.60 -1.93 17.32
N PHE A 239 -28.29 -1.70 17.50
CA PHE A 239 -27.68 -0.37 17.56
C PHE A 239 -28.15 0.59 16.43
N PHE A 240 -28.38 0.06 15.22
CA PHE A 240 -28.89 0.82 14.09
C PHE A 240 -30.36 1.23 14.26
N GLU A 241 -31.20 0.39 14.85
CA GLU A 241 -32.61 0.65 15.09
C GLU A 241 -32.79 1.68 16.21
N GLN A 242 -31.96 1.59 17.26
CA GLN A 242 -31.82 2.63 18.27
C GLN A 242 -31.37 3.97 17.67
N GLY A 243 -30.39 3.95 16.75
CA GLY A 243 -29.92 5.14 16.05
C GLY A 243 -31.01 5.82 15.22
N ILE A 244 -31.85 5.03 14.53
CA ILE A 244 -32.97 5.55 13.74
C ILE A 244 -34.06 6.14 14.65
N LEU A 245 -34.43 5.43 15.73
CA LEU A 245 -35.44 5.92 16.67
C LEU A 245 -34.99 7.20 17.39
N LEU A 246 -33.72 7.26 17.82
CA LEU A 246 -33.16 8.45 18.44
C LEU A 246 -33.08 9.62 17.44
N GLY A 247 -32.65 9.35 16.21
CA GLY A 247 -32.58 10.34 15.15
C GLY A 247 -33.94 10.93 14.80
N LEU A 248 -34.94 10.07 14.56
CA LEU A 248 -36.30 10.49 14.22
C LEU A 248 -36.97 11.26 15.37
N GLY A 249 -36.80 10.80 16.61
CA GLY A 249 -37.29 11.49 17.80
C GLY A 249 -36.70 12.89 17.95
N SER A 250 -35.40 13.05 17.69
CA SER A 250 -34.74 14.36 17.76
C SER A 250 -35.29 15.36 16.73
N VAL A 251 -35.48 14.93 15.48
CA VAL A 251 -36.01 15.78 14.41
C VAL A 251 -37.46 16.20 14.68
N LEU A 252 -38.29 15.26 15.17
CA LEU A 252 -39.68 15.55 15.49
C LEU A 252 -39.80 16.59 16.61
N ALA A 253 -38.97 16.50 17.65
CA ALA A 253 -38.96 17.46 18.76
C ALA A 253 -38.62 18.88 18.30
N PHE A 254 -37.65 19.04 17.39
CA PHE A 254 -37.34 20.34 16.79
C PHE A 254 -38.49 20.87 15.94
N ALA A 255 -39.11 20.02 15.11
CA ALA A 255 -40.22 20.44 14.24
C ALA A 255 -41.46 20.88 15.05
N VAL A 256 -41.82 20.16 16.11
CA VAL A 256 -42.94 20.52 16.97
C VAL A 256 -42.66 21.83 17.71
N SER A 257 -41.42 22.04 18.17
CA SER A 257 -41.04 23.27 18.87
C SER A 257 -41.10 24.49 17.94
N THR A 258 -40.60 24.37 16.71
CA THR A 258 -40.63 25.49 15.75
C THR A 258 -42.04 25.83 15.32
N VAL A 259 -42.88 24.83 15.04
CA VAL A 259 -44.30 25.04 14.70
C VAL A 259 -45.06 25.63 15.89
N GLY A 260 -44.84 25.14 17.11
CA GLY A 260 -45.46 25.67 18.32
C GLY A 260 -45.12 27.14 18.56
N ILE A 261 -43.84 27.51 18.43
CA ILE A 261 -43.38 28.91 18.55
C ILE A 261 -43.99 29.77 17.45
N SER A 262 -44.08 29.26 16.22
CA SER A 262 -44.66 29.97 15.07
C SER A 262 -46.14 30.26 15.28
N ILE A 263 -46.92 29.27 15.74
CA ILE A 263 -48.36 29.43 16.04
C ILE A 263 -48.57 30.39 17.21
N TRP A 264 -47.74 30.29 18.26
CA TRP A 264 -47.83 31.20 19.40
C TRP A 264 -47.51 32.66 19.00
N ALA A 265 -46.48 32.86 18.19
CA ALA A 265 -46.11 34.18 17.67
C ALA A 265 -47.22 34.76 16.78
N TRP A 266 -47.82 33.94 15.89
CA TRP A 266 -48.93 34.35 15.05
C TRP A 266 -50.15 34.79 15.86
N LYS A 267 -50.53 34.01 16.89
CA LYS A 267 -51.66 34.32 17.77
C LYS A 267 -51.44 35.56 18.64
N ARG A 268 -50.19 35.97 18.85
CA ARG A 268 -49.83 37.20 19.59
C ARG A 268 -49.84 38.45 18.70
N MET A 269 -49.74 38.29 17.38
CA MET A 269 -49.80 39.39 16.42
C MET A 269 -51.23 39.70 15.91
N LEU A 270 -52.19 38.81 16.14
CA LEU A 270 -53.63 39.06 15.97
C LEU A 270 -54.25 39.61 17.26
#